data_AF-A0A523PHG4-F1
#
_entry.id   AF-A0A523PHG4-F1
#
_cell.length_a   1.000
_cell.length_b   1.000
_cell.length_c   1.000
_cell.angle_alpha   90.00
_cell.angle_beta   90.00
_cell.angle_gamma   90.00
#
_symmetry.space_group_name_H-M   'P 1'
#
loop_
_entity.id
_entity.type
_entity.pdbx_description
1 polymer ?
#
loop_
_entity_poly.entity_id
_entity_poly.type
_entity_poly.pdbx_seq_one_letter_code
_entity_poly.pdbx_strand_id
1 'polypeptide(L)'
;MKRDGRTLDRATLETIRLMAIERVREGEAATDVIASYGFNRTTIYKWMKAALQPGVGIKALRSTKATGRPRTLTPAQERQVLRWVNGRDPRQ
;
A
#
# COMPACT_ATOMS: atom_id res chain seq x y z
N MET A 1 14.16 22.45 8.28
CA MET A 1 14.41 21.02 8.56
C MET A 1 13.87 20.18 7.40
N LYS A 2 14.69 19.34 6.76
CA LYS A 2 14.24 18.41 5.72
C LYS A 2 13.88 17.07 6.39
N ARG A 3 12.58 16.76 6.51
CA ARG A 3 12.13 15.47 7.07
C ARG A 3 12.22 14.42 5.96
N ASP A 4 13.00 13.34 6.17
CA ASP A 4 13.00 12.21 5.23
C ASP A 4 11.77 11.34 5.48
N GLY A 5 10.86 11.29 4.51
CA GLY A 5 9.66 10.46 4.62
C GLY A 5 9.94 8.96 4.75
N ARG A 6 11.14 8.48 4.42
CA ARG A 6 11.52 7.06 4.55
C ARG A 6 11.66 6.60 6.00
N THR A 7 11.89 7.52 6.93
CA THR A 7 12.02 7.20 8.37
C THR A 7 10.68 7.19 9.08
N LEU A 8 9.61 7.64 8.42
CA LEU A 8 8.27 7.68 9.00
C LEU A 8 7.62 6.29 8.94
N ASP A 9 6.88 5.95 9.99
CA ASP A 9 6.10 4.73 10.02
C ASP A 9 4.96 4.77 8.99
N ARG A 10 4.39 3.59 8.71
CA ARG A 10 3.38 3.42 7.67
C ARG A 10 2.08 4.17 7.96
N ALA A 11 1.70 4.31 9.23
CA ALA A 11 0.49 5.03 9.62
C ALA A 11 0.69 6.54 9.47
N THR A 12 1.83 7.08 9.89
CA THR A 12 2.16 8.49 9.66
C THR A 12 2.17 8.84 8.17
N LEU A 13 2.75 7.98 7.33
CA LEU A 13 2.75 8.19 5.88
C LEU A 13 1.34 8.15 5.28
N GLU A 14 0.45 7.33 5.81
CA GLU A 14 -0.96 7.33 5.41
C GLU A 14 -1.65 8.64 5.76
N THR A 15 -1.50 9.11 7.00
CA THR A 15 -2.06 10.39 7.46
C THR A 15 -1.59 11.55 6.55
N ILE A 16 -0.30 11.61 6.23
CA ILE A 16 0.24 12.64 5.34
C ILE A 16 -0.39 12.58 3.94
N ARG A 17 -0.57 11.38 3.37
CA ARG A 17 -1.22 11.22 2.05
C ARG A 17 -2.65 11.76 2.05
N LEU A 18 -3.40 11.44 3.09
CA LEU A 18 -4.80 11.87 3.22
C LEU A 18 -4.89 13.39 3.37
N MET A 19 -4.12 13.97 4.30
CA MET A 19 -4.07 15.42 4.50
C MET A 19 -3.60 16.17 3.26
N ALA A 20 -2.61 15.65 2.53
CA ALA A 20 -2.12 16.29 1.31
C ALA A 20 -3.20 16.33 0.22
N ILE A 21 -4.00 15.28 0.09
CA ILE A 21 -5.09 15.23 -0.89
C ILE A 21 -6.27 16.11 -0.46
N GLU A 22 -6.55 16.20 0.84
CA GLU A 22 -7.55 17.12 1.40
C GLU A 22 -7.18 18.57 1.09
N ARG A 23 -5.97 19.02 1.40
CA ARG A 23 -5.47 20.37 1.08
C ARG A 23 -5.55 20.72 -0.40
N VAL A 24 -5.22 19.76 -1.29
CA VAL A 24 -5.36 19.96 -2.74
C VAL A 24 -6.82 20.10 -3.16
N ARG A 25 -7.76 19.41 -2.50
CA ARG A 25 -9.20 19.54 -2.76
C ARG A 25 -9.76 20.87 -2.24
N GLU A 26 -9.20 21.40 -1.17
CA GLU A 26 -9.50 22.74 -0.64
C GLU A 26 -8.97 23.87 -1.54
N GLY A 27 -8.20 23.54 -2.58
CA GLY A 27 -7.76 24.47 -3.62
C GLY A 27 -6.29 24.87 -3.53
N GLU A 28 -5.52 24.30 -2.61
CA GLU A 28 -4.08 24.55 -2.56
C GLU A 28 -3.34 23.94 -3.75
N ALA A 29 -2.30 24.63 -4.23
CA ALA A 29 -1.46 24.11 -5.31
C ALA A 29 -0.70 22.85 -4.86
N ALA A 30 -0.86 21.77 -5.64
CA ALA A 30 -0.28 20.46 -5.30
C ALA A 30 1.25 20.47 -5.10
N THR A 31 1.95 21.34 -5.83
CA THR A 31 3.41 21.55 -5.68
C THR A 31 3.79 22.13 -4.33
N ASP A 32 2.98 23.04 -3.81
CA ASP A 32 3.26 23.74 -2.55
C ASP A 32 2.92 22.85 -1.37
N VAL A 33 1.79 22.14 -1.46
CA VAL A 33 1.38 21.13 -0.48
C VAL A 33 2.48 20.08 -0.31
N ILE A 34 2.96 19.47 -1.39
CA ILE A 34 3.95 18.39 -1.29
C ILE A 34 5.33 18.88 -0.84
N ALA A 35 5.70 20.11 -1.23
CA ALA A 35 6.92 20.76 -0.75
C ALA A 35 6.86 21.01 0.76
N SER A 36 5.71 21.41 1.31
CA SER A 36 5.53 21.63 2.76
C SER A 36 5.77 20.37 3.60
N TYR A 37 5.49 19.19 3.03
CA TYR A 37 5.77 17.91 3.66
C TYR A 37 7.18 17.35 3.37
N GLY A 38 7.97 18.03 2.52
CA GLY A 38 9.34 17.62 2.20
C GLY A 38 9.45 16.45 1.20
N PHE A 39 8.39 16.13 0.46
CA PHE A 39 8.40 15.05 -0.54
C PHE A 39 8.71 15.56 -1.95
N ASN A 40 9.14 14.65 -2.84
CA ASN A 40 9.35 14.96 -4.25
C ASN A 40 8.03 15.37 -4.92
N ARG A 41 8.05 16.43 -5.75
CA ARG A 41 6.90 16.95 -6.50
C ARG A 41 6.07 15.89 -7.21
N THR A 42 6.69 14.85 -7.75
CA THR A 42 6.00 13.81 -8.52
C THR A 42 5.11 12.91 -7.66
N THR A 43 5.34 12.90 -6.36
CA THR A 43 4.64 12.04 -5.40
C THR A 43 3.16 12.40 -5.27
N ILE A 44 2.84 13.71 -5.23
CA ILE A 44 1.46 14.18 -5.07
C ILE A 44 0.58 13.75 -6.25
N TYR A 45 1.09 13.82 -7.48
CA TYR A 45 0.33 13.42 -8.66
C TYR A 45 0.06 11.91 -8.70
N LYS A 46 0.97 11.09 -8.17
CA LYS A 46 0.72 9.65 -7.98
C LYS A 46 -0.41 9.41 -6.98
N TRP A 47 -0.45 10.18 -5.89
CA TRP A 47 -1.52 10.09 -4.89
C TRP A 47 -2.85 10.59 -5.44
N MET A 48 -2.87 11.70 -6.18
CA MET A 48 -4.07 12.19 -6.86
C MET A 48 -4.61 11.14 -7.84
N LYS A 49 -3.73 10.53 -8.65
CA LYS A 49 -4.12 9.45 -9.57
C LYS A 49 -4.72 8.26 -8.83
N ALA A 50 -4.12 7.84 -7.71
CA ALA A 50 -4.66 6.76 -6.88
C ALA A 50 -6.02 7.13 -6.26
N ALA A 51 -6.18 8.37 -5.78
CA ALA A 51 -7.42 8.86 -5.20
C ALA A 51 -8.57 8.97 -6.22
N LEU A 52 -8.26 9.12 -7.50
CA LEU A 52 -9.22 9.15 -8.61
C LEU A 52 -9.53 7.76 -9.18
N GLN A 53 -8.93 6.69 -8.65
CA GLN A 53 -9.14 5.34 -9.16
C GLN A 53 -10.62 4.92 -9.00
N PRO A 54 -11.32 4.60 -10.11
CA PRO A 54 -12.72 4.18 -10.05
C PRO A 54 -12.92 2.98 -9.13
N GLY A 55 -13.99 3.01 -8.32
CA GLY A 55 -14.35 1.94 -7.39
C GLY A 55 -13.52 1.88 -6.09
N VAL A 56 -12.40 2.62 -5.98
CA VAL A 56 -11.54 2.61 -4.78
C VAL A 56 -11.53 3.98 -4.10
N GLY A 57 -11.30 5.05 -4.87
CA GLY A 57 -11.23 6.41 -4.37
C GLY A 57 -10.09 6.63 -3.35
N ILE A 58 -10.36 7.42 -2.31
CA ILE A 58 -9.40 7.76 -1.23
C ILE A 58 -8.85 6.50 -0.53
N LYS A 59 -9.60 5.39 -0.52
CA LYS A 59 -9.15 4.12 0.10
C LYS A 59 -7.85 3.60 -0.51
N ALA A 60 -7.52 4.00 -1.75
CA ALA A 60 -6.27 3.64 -2.42
C ALA A 60 -5.02 4.20 -1.74
N LEU A 61 -5.16 5.23 -0.89
CA LEU A 61 -4.06 5.87 -0.18
C LEU A 61 -3.74 5.23 1.18
N ARG A 62 -4.64 4.37 1.67
CA ARG A 62 -4.48 3.69 2.95
C ARG A 62 -3.30 2.73 2.91
N SER A 63 -2.58 2.63 4.02
CA SER A 63 -1.54 1.63 4.16
C SER A 63 -2.16 0.24 4.19
N THR A 64 -1.64 -0.67 3.36
CA THR A 64 -2.00 -2.08 3.37
C THR A 64 -0.88 -2.93 3.97
N LYS A 65 -1.26 -4.06 4.57
CA LYS A 65 -0.30 -5.06 5.02
C LYS A 65 0.45 -5.61 3.80
N ALA A 66 1.78 -5.67 3.88
CA ALA A 66 2.57 -6.31 2.83
C ALA A 66 2.18 -7.78 2.70
N THR A 67 1.95 -8.25 1.48
CA THR A 67 1.50 -9.61 1.18
C THR A 67 2.59 -10.67 1.37
N GLY A 68 3.84 -10.25 1.58
CA GLY A 68 4.99 -11.15 1.75
C GLY A 68 5.43 -11.80 0.44
N ARG A 69 6.32 -12.80 0.55
CA ARG A 69 6.77 -13.59 -0.60
C ARG A 69 5.59 -14.37 -1.18
N PRO A 70 5.36 -14.34 -2.50
CA PRO A 70 4.37 -15.21 -3.13
C PRO A 70 4.62 -16.68 -2.78
N ARG A 71 3.54 -17.45 -2.66
CA ARG A 71 3.61 -18.89 -2.38
C ARG A 71 4.34 -19.61 -3.51
N THR A 72 5.21 -20.54 -3.16
CA THR A 72 5.93 -21.37 -4.16
C THR A 72 5.04 -22.42 -4.79
N LEU A 73 4.10 -22.97 -4.01
CA LEU A 73 3.15 -23.96 -4.48
C LEU A 73 1.85 -23.30 -4.91
N THR A 74 1.30 -23.78 -6.01
CA THR A 74 -0.08 -23.47 -6.40
C THR A 74 -1.07 -24.10 -5.39
N PRO A 75 -2.32 -23.59 -5.29
CA PRO A 75 -3.32 -24.20 -4.42
C PRO A 75 -3.58 -25.68 -4.70
N ALA A 76 -3.42 -26.12 -5.95
CA ALA A 76 -3.55 -27.53 -6.33
C ALA A 76 -2.42 -28.39 -5.77
N GLN A 77 -1.17 -27.91 -5.86
CA GLN A 77 0.00 -28.59 -5.31
C GLN A 77 -0.04 -28.61 -3.78
N GLU A 78 -0.49 -27.55 -3.12
CA GLU A 78 -0.69 -27.54 -1.66
C GLU A 78 -1.68 -28.63 -1.22
N ARG A 79 -2.80 -28.79 -1.95
CA ARG A 79 -3.77 -29.87 -1.68
C ARG A 79 -3.16 -31.26 -1.88
N GLN A 80 -2.30 -31.42 -2.88
CA GLN A 80 -1.61 -32.67 -3.15
C GLN A 80 -0.64 -33.04 -2.02
N VAL A 81 0.18 -32.08 -1.58
CA VAL A 81 1.08 -32.25 -0.43
C VAL A 81 0.29 -32.57 0.84
N LEU A 82 -0.79 -31.83 1.11
CA LEU A 82 -1.65 -32.09 2.27
C LEU A 82 -2.23 -33.51 2.25
N ARG A 83 -2.63 -34.01 1.08
CA ARG A 83 -3.11 -35.39 0.93
C ARG A 83 -2.00 -36.42 1.17
N TRP A 84 -0.77 -36.17 0.72
CA TRP A 84 0.34 -37.08 1.02
C TRP A 84 0.66 -37.15 2.51
N VAL A 85 0.59 -36.01 3.21
CA VAL A 85 0.88 -35.94 4.66
C VAL A 85 -0.26 -36.55 5.49
N ASN A 86 -1.52 -36.28 5.15
CA ASN A 86 -2.69 -36.66 5.97
C ASN A 86 -3.47 -37.87 5.44
N GLY A 87 -3.22 -38.32 4.21
CA GLY A 87 -4.16 -39.15 3.45
C GLY A 87 -3.92 -40.66 3.50
N ARG A 88 -2.81 -41.14 4.05
CA ARG A 88 -2.57 -42.54 4.49
C ARG A 88 -1.09 -42.70 4.86
N ASP A 89 -0.82 -43.18 6.07
CA ASP A 89 0.45 -43.83 6.37
C ASP A 89 0.45 -45.19 5.64
N PRO A 90 1.43 -45.49 4.76
CA PRO A 90 1.54 -46.83 4.16
C PRO A 90 1.83 -47.95 5.18
N ARG A 91 2.00 -47.62 6.47
CA ARG A 91 2.09 -48.56 7.61
C ARG A 91 0.79 -48.72 8.39
N GLN A 92 -0.28 -47.99 8.04
CA GLN A 92 -1.64 -48.17 8.58
C GLN A 92 -2.45 -49.17 7.76
#